data_AF-A0A662SMY7-F1
#
_entry.id   AF-A0A662SMY7-F1
#
_cell.length_a   1.000
_cell.length_b   1.000
_cell.length_c   1.000
_cell.angle_alpha   90.00
_cell.angle_beta   90.00
_cell.angle_gamma   90.00
#
_symmetry.space_group_name_H-M   'P 1'
#
loop_
_entity.id
_entity.type
_entity.pdbx_description
1 polymer ?
#
loop_
_entity_poly.entity_id
_entity_poly.type
_entity_poly.pdbx_seq_one_letter_code
_entity_poly.pdbx_strand_id
1 'polypeptide(L)'
;PYTGTISISLTLAHLIFSLVSISLAASMAGELRSTSLFHLSQPLRRIEYSVSWLLSIAWLPSLLMALSLFVPLATFDPRLVLRVSFQPIYLRLVEDLLTFSIFCWAALSKRRGIVAFIGLFFVLILPYLTMVLMSLIFYVFYQGTNPPTLLLAAYEVLFPSTASTLFMGGIAQGVLDPMKASIGTLLILALTQGTYLIYFIRKFEVK
;
A
#
# COMPACT_ATOMS: atom_id res chain seq x y z
N PRO A 1 8.64 -8.94 -24.81
CA PRO A 1 7.66 -7.94 -25.30
C PRO A 1 6.45 -7.71 -24.37
N TYR A 2 5.92 -8.74 -23.69
CA TYR A 2 4.70 -8.62 -22.85
C TYR A 2 4.90 -8.07 -21.42
N THR A 3 6.14 -7.85 -20.99
CA THR A 3 6.44 -7.39 -19.62
C THR A 3 6.15 -5.89 -19.42
N GLY A 4 6.31 -5.07 -20.46
CA GLY A 4 6.10 -3.62 -20.38
C GLY A 4 4.63 -3.18 -20.39
N THR A 5 3.73 -3.94 -21.02
CA THR A 5 2.29 -3.63 -21.03
C THR A 5 1.63 -3.99 -19.70
N ILE A 6 2.09 -5.05 -19.05
CA ILE A 6 1.59 -5.49 -17.74
C ILE A 6 1.99 -4.48 -16.65
N SER A 7 3.21 -3.93 -16.71
CA SER A 7 3.66 -2.93 -15.73
C SER A 7 2.85 -1.63 -15.81
N ILE A 8 2.56 -1.12 -17.02
CA ILE A 8 1.72 0.08 -17.22
C ILE A 8 0.29 -0.17 -16.72
N SER A 9 -0.25 -1.36 -16.99
CA SER A 9 -1.59 -1.73 -16.53
C SER A 9 -1.66 -1.82 -15.00
N LEU A 10 -0.62 -2.33 -14.36
CA LEU A 10 -0.49 -2.42 -12.90
C LEU A 10 -0.38 -1.05 -12.24
N THR A 11 0.41 -0.12 -12.79
CA THR A 11 0.53 1.22 -12.22
C THR A 11 -0.75 2.03 -12.36
N LEU A 12 -1.46 1.89 -13.48
CA LEU A 12 -2.75 2.54 -13.70
C LEU A 12 -3.83 1.95 -12.78
N ALA A 13 -3.89 0.62 -12.66
CA ALA A 13 -4.80 -0.04 -11.73
C ALA A 13 -4.52 0.41 -10.29
N HIS A 14 -3.26 0.41 -9.87
CA HIS A 14 -2.85 0.94 -8.57
C HIS A 14 -3.36 2.37 -8.34
N LEU A 15 -3.17 3.28 -9.30
CA LEU A 15 -3.59 4.68 -9.15
C LEU A 15 -5.10 4.79 -8.98
N ILE A 16 -5.89 4.08 -9.79
CA ILE A 16 -7.36 4.07 -9.69
C ILE A 16 -7.80 3.55 -8.32
N PHE A 17 -7.34 2.36 -7.92
CA PHE A 17 -7.76 1.74 -6.67
C PHE A 17 -7.22 2.49 -5.44
N SER A 18 -6.08 3.16 -5.56
CA SER A 18 -5.57 4.06 -4.52
C SER A 18 -6.47 5.26 -4.32
N LEU A 19 -6.95 5.90 -5.40
CA LEU A 19 -7.90 7.02 -5.29
C LEU A 19 -9.22 6.58 -4.62
N VAL A 20 -9.70 5.38 -4.96
CA VAL A 20 -10.88 4.78 -4.29
C VAL A 20 -10.60 4.59 -2.80
N SER A 21 -9.48 3.97 -2.43
CA SER A 21 -9.09 3.77 -1.03
C SER A 21 -8.96 5.08 -0.25
N ILE A 22 -8.35 6.11 -0.84
CA ILE A 22 -8.22 7.45 -0.24
C ILE A 22 -9.60 8.08 -0.02
N SER A 23 -10.51 7.95 -0.99
CA SER A 23 -11.86 8.50 -0.86
C SER A 23 -12.64 7.85 0.30
N LEU A 24 -12.51 6.53 0.46
CA LEU A 24 -13.12 5.77 1.55
C LEU A 24 -12.50 6.09 2.91
N ALA A 25 -11.17 6.26 2.96
CA ALA A 25 -10.49 6.70 4.18
C ALA A 25 -10.90 8.13 4.57
N ALA A 26 -11.09 9.03 3.60
CA ALA A 26 -11.57 10.38 3.84
C ALA A 26 -13.04 10.40 4.29
N SER A 27 -13.91 9.53 3.75
CA SER A 27 -15.28 9.40 4.24
C SER A 27 -15.31 8.90 5.68
N MET A 28 -14.51 7.87 6.00
CA MET A 28 -14.34 7.36 7.38
C MET A 28 -13.91 8.47 8.34
N ALA A 29 -12.91 9.28 7.97
CA ALA A 29 -12.44 10.38 8.82
C ALA A 29 -13.53 11.44 9.07
N GLY A 30 -14.38 11.69 8.07
CA GLY A 30 -15.54 12.57 8.23
C GLY A 30 -16.61 12.00 9.17
N GLU A 31 -16.89 10.71 9.03
CA GLU A 31 -17.85 10.01 9.88
C GLU A 31 -17.37 9.97 11.34
N LEU A 32 -16.09 9.66 11.56
CA LEU A 32 -15.46 9.69 12.88
C LEU A 32 -15.54 11.07 13.54
N ARG A 33 -15.56 12.15 12.77
CA ARG A 33 -15.70 13.53 13.26
C ARG A 33 -17.15 13.90 13.61
N SER A 34 -18.14 13.41 12.85
CA SER A 34 -19.51 13.92 12.87
C SER A 34 -20.53 12.97 13.51
N THR A 35 -20.39 11.66 13.35
CA THR A 35 -21.44 10.67 13.67
C THR A 35 -20.93 9.48 14.48
N SER A 36 -19.65 9.44 14.88
CA SER A 36 -19.09 8.30 15.63
C SER A 36 -19.87 7.93 16.91
N LEU A 37 -20.52 8.90 17.57
CA LEU A 37 -21.35 8.65 18.75
C LEU A 37 -22.64 7.86 18.44
N PHE A 38 -23.20 7.97 17.24
CA PHE A 38 -24.45 7.29 16.86
C PHE A 38 -24.25 5.83 16.41
N HIS A 39 -23.10 5.49 15.83
CA HIS A 39 -22.79 4.10 15.48
C HIS A 39 -22.20 3.30 16.65
N LEU A 40 -21.50 3.98 17.59
CA LEU A 40 -21.00 3.36 18.82
C LEU A 40 -22.09 3.14 19.90
N SER A 41 -23.31 3.65 19.68
CA SER A 41 -24.49 3.45 20.53
C SER A 41 -25.43 2.34 20.03
N GLN A 42 -25.17 1.79 18.84
CA GLN A 42 -25.85 0.60 18.31
C GLN A 42 -25.16 -0.69 18.79
N PRO A 43 -25.83 -1.85 18.78
CA PRO A 43 -25.30 -3.13 19.29
C PRO A 43 -24.19 -3.75 18.42
N LEU A 44 -23.58 -2.99 17.50
CA LEU A 44 -22.41 -3.43 16.74
C LEU A 44 -21.19 -3.42 17.65
N ARG A 45 -20.46 -4.54 17.69
CA ARG A 45 -19.19 -4.57 18.42
C ARG A 45 -18.22 -3.65 17.69
N ARG A 46 -17.49 -2.83 18.44
CA ARG A 46 -16.58 -1.81 17.90
C ARG A 46 -15.47 -2.37 17.00
N ILE A 47 -15.14 -3.64 17.24
CA ILE A 47 -14.22 -4.42 16.41
C ILE A 47 -14.82 -4.73 15.03
N GLU A 48 -16.13 -4.97 14.93
CA GLU A 48 -16.82 -5.21 13.65
C GLU A 48 -16.82 -3.92 12.83
N TYR A 49 -17.01 -2.77 13.49
CA TYR A 49 -16.91 -1.46 12.83
C TYR A 49 -15.50 -1.19 12.31
N SER A 50 -14.45 -1.38 13.12
CA SER A 50 -13.07 -1.16 12.66
C SER A 50 -12.63 -2.15 11.57
N VAL A 51 -13.03 -3.42 11.68
CA VAL A 51 -12.79 -4.44 10.66
C VAL A 51 -13.54 -4.11 9.37
N SER A 52 -14.77 -3.61 9.44
CA SER A 52 -15.53 -3.21 8.23
C SER A 52 -14.84 -2.10 7.44
N TRP A 53 -14.26 -1.11 8.13
CA TRP A 53 -13.46 -0.06 7.49
C TRP A 53 -12.15 -0.59 6.92
N LEU A 54 -11.45 -1.45 7.67
CA LEU A 54 -10.22 -2.08 7.19
C LEU A 54 -10.47 -2.93 5.94
N LEU A 55 -11.56 -3.69 5.93
CA LEU A 55 -12.01 -4.44 4.75
C LEU A 55 -12.34 -3.53 3.58
N SER A 56 -13.08 -2.44 3.82
CA SER A 56 -13.53 -1.52 2.77
C SER A 56 -12.41 -0.68 2.18
N ILE A 57 -11.45 -0.23 2.99
CA ILE A 57 -10.36 0.68 2.57
C ILE A 57 -9.17 -0.10 2.02
N ALA A 58 -8.79 -1.21 2.64
CA ALA A 58 -7.59 -1.96 2.26
C ALA A 58 -7.91 -3.20 1.44
N TRP A 59 -8.67 -4.15 2.00
CA TRP A 59 -8.84 -5.46 1.35
C TRP A 59 -9.67 -5.41 0.06
N LEU A 60 -10.79 -4.68 0.06
CA LEU A 60 -11.71 -4.66 -1.07
C LEU A 60 -11.06 -3.99 -2.31
N PRO A 61 -10.42 -2.82 -2.23
CA PRO A 61 -9.70 -2.24 -3.36
C PRO A 61 -8.56 -3.13 -3.86
N SER A 62 -7.78 -3.76 -2.97
CA SER A 62 -6.72 -4.68 -3.37
C SER A 62 -7.26 -5.93 -4.07
N LEU A 63 -8.38 -6.49 -3.60
CA LEU A 63 -9.03 -7.64 -4.22
C LEU A 63 -9.60 -7.27 -5.59
N LEU A 64 -10.28 -6.13 -5.71
CA LEU A 64 -10.77 -5.64 -6.99
C LEU A 64 -9.63 -5.36 -7.97
N MET A 65 -8.50 -4.83 -7.51
CA MET A 65 -7.31 -4.68 -8.33
C MET A 65 -6.80 -6.03 -8.85
N ALA A 66 -6.67 -7.04 -7.98
CA ALA A 66 -6.29 -8.38 -8.39
C ALA A 66 -7.27 -8.92 -9.45
N LEU A 67 -8.58 -8.89 -9.17
CA LEU A 67 -9.60 -9.37 -10.10
C LEU A 67 -9.59 -8.61 -11.43
N SER A 68 -9.34 -7.30 -11.43
CA SER A 68 -9.27 -6.51 -12.66
C SER A 68 -8.16 -6.97 -13.62
N LEU A 69 -7.12 -7.63 -13.10
CA LEU A 69 -6.04 -8.23 -13.89
C LEU A 69 -6.40 -9.66 -14.31
N PHE A 70 -6.90 -10.47 -13.38
CA PHE A 70 -7.18 -11.89 -13.61
C PHE A 70 -8.40 -12.14 -14.50
N VAL A 71 -9.45 -11.32 -14.40
CA VAL A 71 -10.71 -11.53 -15.15
C VAL A 71 -10.47 -11.42 -16.66
N PRO A 72 -9.84 -10.36 -17.19
CA PRO A 72 -9.52 -10.28 -18.63
C PRO A 72 -8.58 -11.40 -19.08
N LEU A 73 -7.58 -11.75 -18.26
CA LEU A 73 -6.65 -12.84 -18.58
C LEU A 73 -7.36 -14.18 -18.72
N ALA A 74 -8.33 -14.47 -17.85
CA ALA A 74 -9.09 -15.71 -17.88
C ALA A 74 -10.12 -15.76 -19.02
N THR A 75 -10.72 -14.63 -19.42
CA THR A 75 -11.74 -14.58 -20.47
C THR A 75 -11.17 -14.62 -21.87
N PHE A 76 -10.01 -14.00 -22.11
CA PHE A 76 -9.41 -13.96 -23.45
C PHE A 76 -8.62 -15.22 -23.79
N ASP A 77 -7.81 -15.74 -22.86
CA ASP A 77 -7.09 -17.00 -23.10
C ASP A 77 -6.58 -17.63 -21.77
N PRO A 78 -7.21 -18.69 -21.24
CA PRO A 78 -6.83 -19.26 -19.95
C PRO A 78 -5.41 -19.85 -19.95
N ARG A 79 -4.84 -20.15 -21.12
CA ARG A 79 -3.45 -20.60 -21.26
C ARG A 79 -2.43 -19.48 -21.02
N LEU A 80 -2.82 -18.21 -21.21
CA LEU A 80 -1.99 -17.05 -20.90
C LEU A 80 -1.84 -16.88 -19.38
N VAL A 81 -2.85 -17.24 -18.59
CA VAL A 81 -2.79 -17.21 -17.12
C VAL A 81 -1.61 -18.02 -16.60
N LEU A 82 -1.36 -19.21 -17.16
CA LEU A 82 -0.24 -20.07 -16.75
C LEU A 82 1.14 -19.57 -17.20
N ARG A 83 1.20 -18.61 -18.14
CA ARG A 83 2.46 -18.05 -18.68
C ARG A 83 2.83 -16.70 -18.10
N VAL A 84 1.91 -16.02 -17.40
CA VAL A 84 2.18 -14.73 -16.76
C VAL A 84 2.98 -14.94 -15.48
N SER A 85 4.00 -14.11 -15.27
CA SER A 85 4.71 -14.07 -14.00
C SER A 85 3.81 -13.44 -12.93
N PHE A 86 3.42 -14.23 -11.93
CA PHE A 86 2.59 -13.74 -10.81
C PHE A 86 3.36 -12.89 -9.81
N GLN A 87 4.68 -12.96 -9.82
CA GLN A 87 5.58 -12.21 -8.94
C GLN A 87 5.29 -10.70 -8.89
N PRO A 88 5.29 -9.93 -10.00
CA PRO A 88 5.01 -8.49 -9.96
C PRO A 88 3.60 -8.16 -9.44
N ILE A 89 2.61 -9.00 -9.75
CA ILE A 89 1.23 -8.81 -9.27
C ILE A 89 1.17 -8.99 -7.75
N TYR A 90 1.78 -10.07 -7.24
CA TYR A 90 1.85 -10.33 -5.82
C TYR A 90 2.58 -9.23 -5.04
N LEU A 91 3.77 -8.81 -5.52
CA LEU A 91 4.54 -7.76 -4.86
C LEU A 91 3.75 -6.45 -4.82
N ARG A 92 3.02 -6.13 -5.89
CA ARG A 92 2.18 -4.93 -5.92
C ARG A 92 1.02 -5.02 -4.95
N LEU A 93 0.35 -6.17 -4.88
CA LEU A 93 -0.76 -6.39 -3.95
C LEU A 93 -0.32 -6.22 -2.49
N VAL A 94 0.86 -6.73 -2.13
CA VAL A 94 1.40 -6.59 -0.76
C VAL A 94 1.72 -5.13 -0.44
N GLU A 95 2.37 -4.42 -1.35
CA GLU A 95 2.70 -2.99 -1.20
C GLU A 95 1.44 -2.12 -1.11
N ASP A 96 0.42 -2.42 -1.91
CA ASP A 96 -0.85 -1.70 -1.92
C ASP A 96 -1.66 -1.97 -0.65
N LEU A 97 -1.68 -3.21 -0.15
CA LEU A 97 -2.33 -3.54 1.12
C LEU A 97 -1.70 -2.76 2.29
N LEU A 98 -0.37 -2.65 2.30
CA LEU A 98 0.35 -1.86 3.30
C LEU A 98 -0.01 -0.38 3.18
N THR A 99 0.03 0.16 1.97
CA THR A 99 -0.28 1.56 1.68
C THR A 99 -1.72 1.92 2.10
N PHE A 100 -2.70 1.09 1.76
CA PHE A 100 -4.08 1.31 2.15
C PHE A 100 -4.30 1.16 3.66
N SER A 101 -3.55 0.29 4.32
CA SER A 101 -3.55 0.18 5.79
C SER A 101 -3.01 1.45 6.46
N ILE A 102 -2.06 2.15 5.85
CA ILE A 102 -1.59 3.46 6.31
C ILE A 102 -2.69 4.53 6.14
N PHE A 103 -3.53 4.45 5.11
CA PHE A 103 -4.68 5.36 4.95
C PHE A 103 -5.73 5.17 6.05
N CYS A 104 -5.96 3.93 6.51
CA CYS A 104 -6.79 3.66 7.70
C CYS A 104 -6.25 4.39 8.94
N TRP A 105 -4.92 4.40 9.12
CA TRP A 105 -4.27 5.16 10.19
C TRP A 105 -4.46 6.68 10.03
N ALA A 106 -4.30 7.20 8.81
CA ALA A 106 -4.53 8.61 8.53
C ALA A 106 -5.98 9.02 8.83
N ALA A 107 -6.95 8.13 8.59
CA ALA A 107 -8.37 8.38 8.86
C ALA A 107 -8.68 8.66 10.34
N LEU A 108 -7.86 8.13 11.26
CA LEU A 108 -7.98 8.39 12.70
C LEU A 108 -7.72 9.85 13.10
N SER A 109 -7.15 10.66 12.19
CA SER A 109 -7.00 12.11 12.38
C SER A 109 -8.33 12.86 12.41
N LYS A 110 -9.44 12.22 11.99
CA LYS A 110 -10.79 12.81 11.89
C LYS A 110 -10.86 14.04 10.97
N ARG A 111 -9.87 14.25 10.10
CA ARG A 111 -9.78 15.42 9.22
C ARG A 111 -9.64 14.96 7.77
N ARG A 112 -10.74 15.08 7.00
CA ARG A 112 -10.80 14.66 5.58
C ARG A 112 -9.64 15.20 4.74
N GLY A 113 -9.32 16.50 4.90
CA GLY A 113 -8.24 17.14 4.15
C GLY A 113 -6.85 16.55 4.44
N ILE A 114 -6.58 16.15 5.68
CA ILE A 114 -5.31 15.53 6.05
C ILE A 114 -5.21 14.14 5.42
N VAL A 115 -6.29 13.35 5.44
CA VAL A 115 -6.31 12.02 4.83
C VAL A 115 -6.09 12.10 3.32
N ALA A 116 -6.79 13.01 2.64
CA ALA A 116 -6.62 13.20 1.20
C ALA A 116 -5.19 13.64 0.85
N PHE A 117 -4.63 14.57 1.63
CA PHE A 117 -3.25 15.03 1.44
C PHE A 117 -2.24 13.91 1.65
N ILE A 118 -2.33 13.17 2.76
CA ILE A 118 -1.45 12.03 3.04
C ILE A 118 -1.58 10.98 1.94
N GLY A 119 -2.81 10.66 1.54
CA GLY A 119 -3.10 9.70 0.48
C GLY A 119 -2.44 10.05 -0.85
N LEU A 120 -2.72 11.26 -1.36
CA LEU A 120 -2.16 11.74 -2.61
C LEU A 120 -0.63 11.85 -2.54
N PHE A 121 -0.10 12.33 -1.41
CA PHE A 121 1.35 12.41 -1.20
C PHE A 121 2.00 11.03 -1.25
N PHE A 122 1.42 10.02 -0.59
CA PHE A 122 1.98 8.67 -0.55
C PHE A 122 1.95 7.97 -1.90
N VAL A 123 0.89 8.18 -2.70
CA VAL A 123 0.74 7.55 -4.02
C VAL A 123 1.59 8.24 -5.08
N LEU A 124 1.57 9.57 -5.12
CA LEU A 124 2.12 10.34 -6.24
C LEU A 124 3.51 10.90 -6.00
N ILE A 125 3.86 11.25 -4.75
CA ILE A 125 5.06 12.03 -4.47
C ILE A 125 6.11 11.17 -3.77
N LEU A 126 5.72 10.44 -2.73
CA LEU A 126 6.61 9.66 -1.87
C LEU A 126 7.52 8.67 -2.61
N PRO A 127 7.05 7.83 -3.56
CA PRO A 127 7.94 6.88 -4.25
C PRO A 127 9.03 7.58 -5.06
N TYR A 128 8.74 8.73 -5.66
CA TYR A 128 9.73 9.51 -6.42
C TYR A 128 10.64 10.33 -5.50
N LEU A 129 10.07 10.92 -4.44
CA LEU A 129 10.82 11.72 -3.48
C LEU A 129 11.83 10.87 -2.72
N THR A 130 11.45 9.67 -2.29
CA THR A 130 12.37 8.71 -1.66
C THR A 130 13.51 8.32 -2.59
N MET A 131 13.24 8.10 -3.89
CA MET A 131 14.29 7.85 -4.88
C MET A 131 15.26 9.02 -5.02
N VAL A 132 14.75 10.24 -5.17
CA VAL A 132 15.58 11.46 -5.31
C VAL A 132 16.45 11.62 -4.07
N LEU A 133 15.88 11.47 -2.87
CA LEU A 133 16.63 11.53 -1.63
C LEU A 133 17.71 10.44 -1.54
N MET A 134 17.40 9.20 -1.92
CA MET A 134 18.39 8.12 -1.95
C MET A 134 19.55 8.45 -2.89
N SER A 135 19.24 8.93 -4.11
CA SER A 135 20.27 9.33 -5.07
C SER A 135 21.16 10.48 -4.56
N LEU A 136 20.57 11.46 -3.88
CA LEU A 136 21.28 12.60 -3.31
C LEU A 136 22.16 12.16 -2.14
N ILE A 137 21.65 11.29 -1.26
CA ILE A 137 22.44 10.71 -0.16
C ILE A 137 23.65 9.95 -0.71
N PHE A 138 23.50 9.18 -1.78
CA PHE A 138 24.62 8.46 -2.40
C PHE A 138 25.65 9.41 -3.00
N TYR A 139 25.19 10.44 -3.69
CA TYR A 139 26.09 11.43 -4.29
C TYR A 139 26.88 12.20 -3.23
N VAL A 140 26.21 12.66 -2.17
CA VAL A 140 26.81 13.53 -1.14
C VAL A 140 27.68 12.75 -0.15
N PHE A 141 27.20 11.61 0.36
CA PHE A 141 27.88 10.91 1.46
C PHE A 141 28.80 9.79 1.00
N TYR A 142 28.55 9.20 -0.17
CA TYR A 142 29.25 8.00 -0.61
C TYR A 142 30.12 8.23 -1.85
N GLN A 143 30.19 9.45 -2.39
CA GLN A 143 31.00 9.79 -3.58
C GLN A 143 30.76 8.81 -4.76
N GLY A 144 29.57 8.20 -4.85
CA GLY A 144 29.25 7.18 -5.86
C GLY A 144 29.67 5.73 -5.52
N THR A 145 30.08 5.43 -4.29
CA THR A 145 30.20 4.03 -3.80
C THR A 145 28.85 3.44 -3.40
N ASN A 146 28.78 2.09 -3.31
CA ASN A 146 27.55 1.34 -3.07
C ASN A 146 26.75 1.87 -1.85
N PRO A 147 25.41 1.83 -1.91
CA PRO A 147 24.54 2.26 -0.81
C PRO A 147 24.89 1.60 0.52
N PRO A 148 24.66 2.28 1.67
CA PRO A 148 24.58 1.58 2.94
C PRO A 148 23.49 0.51 2.85
N THR A 149 23.91 -0.74 2.96
CA THR A 149 23.08 -1.94 2.73
C THR A 149 21.78 -1.93 3.55
N LEU A 150 21.84 -1.39 4.76
CA LEU A 150 20.70 -1.30 5.67
C LEU A 150 19.59 -0.36 5.18
N LEU A 151 19.96 0.76 4.58
CA LEU A 151 19.00 1.76 4.12
C LEU A 151 18.39 1.37 2.76
N LEU A 152 19.15 0.69 1.90
CA LEU A 152 18.58 0.05 0.70
C LEU A 152 17.63 -1.09 1.07
N ALA A 153 18.02 -1.95 2.02
CA ALA A 153 17.18 -3.04 2.51
C ALA A 153 15.87 -2.52 3.13
N ALA A 154 15.93 -1.43 3.91
CA ALA A 154 14.73 -0.80 4.47
C ALA A 154 13.78 -0.27 3.38
N TYR A 155 14.32 0.34 2.33
CA TYR A 155 13.53 0.80 1.19
C TYR A 155 12.89 -0.36 0.42
N GLU A 156 13.65 -1.41 0.13
CA GLU A 156 13.16 -2.62 -0.55
C GLU A 156 12.06 -3.32 0.25
N VAL A 157 12.14 -3.32 1.59
CA VAL A 157 11.10 -3.88 2.45
C VAL A 157 9.82 -3.05 2.43
N LEU A 158 9.91 -1.71 2.39
CA LEU A 158 8.76 -0.81 2.37
C LEU A 158 8.06 -0.78 1.00
N PHE A 159 8.83 -0.81 -0.09
CA PHE A 159 8.33 -0.66 -1.46
C PHE A 159 8.87 -1.77 -2.37
N PRO A 160 8.52 -3.04 -2.13
CA PRO A 160 9.13 -4.17 -2.83
C PRO A 160 8.79 -4.19 -4.33
N SER A 161 7.58 -3.77 -4.74
CA SER A 161 7.20 -3.70 -6.14
C SER A 161 7.88 -2.52 -6.84
N THR A 162 7.81 -1.34 -6.22
CA THR A 162 8.37 -0.11 -6.78
C THR A 162 9.90 -0.21 -6.89
N ALA A 163 10.57 -0.75 -5.87
CA ALA A 163 11.99 -1.08 -5.92
C ALA A 163 12.31 -2.07 -7.05
N SER A 164 11.57 -3.17 -7.19
CA SER A 164 11.84 -4.16 -8.24
C SER A 164 11.73 -3.58 -9.66
N THR A 165 10.77 -2.68 -9.90
CA THR A 165 10.59 -2.03 -11.21
C THR A 165 11.64 -0.97 -11.52
N LEU A 166 12.10 -0.26 -10.49
CA LEU A 166 13.03 0.86 -10.65
C LEU A 166 14.50 0.41 -10.66
N PHE A 167 14.88 -0.58 -9.86
CA PHE A 167 16.27 -1.07 -9.78
C PHE A 167 16.65 -2.06 -10.89
N MET A 168 15.68 -2.72 -11.54
CA MET A 168 15.95 -3.45 -12.79
C MET A 168 16.44 -2.55 -13.93
N GLY A 169 16.28 -1.22 -13.81
CA GLY A 169 16.61 -0.22 -14.83
C GLY A 169 18.01 0.40 -14.76
N GLY A 170 18.87 0.04 -13.79
CA GLY A 170 20.31 0.35 -13.87
C GLY A 170 20.89 1.37 -12.89
N ILE A 171 20.27 1.64 -11.72
CA ILE A 171 20.81 2.60 -10.74
C ILE A 171 21.56 1.92 -9.57
N ALA A 172 21.21 0.67 -9.21
CA ALA A 172 21.95 -0.17 -8.25
C ALA A 172 21.48 -1.64 -8.32
N GLN A 173 22.35 -2.60 -7.99
CA GLN A 173 21.90 -3.97 -7.69
C GLN A 173 21.19 -3.96 -6.34
N GLY A 174 19.96 -4.49 -6.30
CA GLY A 174 19.21 -4.66 -5.06
C GLY A 174 19.95 -5.56 -4.07
N VAL A 175 19.78 -5.30 -2.77
CA VAL A 175 20.44 -6.07 -1.71
C VAL A 175 19.64 -7.31 -1.34
N LEU A 176 18.31 -7.23 -1.42
CA LEU A 176 17.40 -8.34 -1.14
C LEU A 176 16.66 -8.79 -2.39
N ASP A 177 16.42 -10.10 -2.48
CA ASP A 177 15.46 -10.61 -3.45
C ASP A 177 14.07 -10.00 -3.17
N PRO A 178 13.33 -9.52 -4.18
CA PRO A 178 12.03 -8.88 -3.98
C PRO A 178 11.03 -9.73 -3.19
N MET A 179 11.11 -11.06 -3.34
CA MET A 179 10.29 -12.01 -2.57
C MET A 179 10.66 -12.05 -1.09
N LYS A 180 11.95 -11.97 -0.75
CA LYS A 180 12.40 -11.89 0.65
C LYS A 180 12.00 -10.56 1.28
N ALA A 181 12.14 -9.47 0.53
CA ALA A 181 11.70 -8.15 0.96
C ALA A 181 10.19 -8.13 1.27
N SER A 182 9.38 -8.81 0.45
CA SER A 182 7.92 -8.93 0.65
C SER A 182 7.52 -9.54 2.00
N ILE A 183 8.34 -10.43 2.56
CA ILE A 183 8.09 -11.03 3.88
C ILE A 183 8.20 -9.96 4.96
N GLY A 184 9.19 -9.07 4.86
CA GLY A 184 9.31 -7.92 5.75
C GLY A 184 8.10 -6.98 5.65
N THR A 185 7.63 -6.73 4.42
CA THR A 185 6.43 -5.91 4.15
C THR A 185 5.19 -6.52 4.79
N LEU A 186 5.02 -7.84 4.71
CA LEU A 186 3.92 -8.57 5.35
C LEU A 186 3.97 -8.51 6.88
N LEU A 187 5.17 -8.56 7.48
CA LEU A 187 5.31 -8.38 8.92
C LEU A 187 4.90 -6.97 9.35
N ILE A 188 5.34 -5.94 8.62
CA ILE A 188 4.95 -4.54 8.88
C ILE A 188 3.44 -4.37 8.67
N LEU A 189 2.87 -4.99 7.64
CA LEU A 189 1.43 -5.00 7.37
C LEU A 189 0.65 -5.61 8.55
N ALA A 190 1.04 -6.79 9.01
CA ALA A 190 0.38 -7.45 10.13
C ALA A 190 0.45 -6.59 11.40
N LEU A 191 1.61 -5.97 11.66
CA LEU A 191 1.79 -5.05 12.79
C LEU A 191 0.94 -3.78 12.65
N THR A 192 0.90 -3.15 11.48
CA THR A 192 0.13 -1.92 11.25
C THR A 192 -1.37 -2.15 11.35
N GLN A 193 -1.89 -3.26 10.82
CA GLN A 193 -3.30 -3.64 10.96
C GLN A 193 -3.64 -4.06 12.40
N GLY A 194 -2.78 -4.86 13.05
CA GLY A 194 -2.98 -5.28 14.44
C GLY A 194 -2.98 -4.09 15.41
N THR A 195 -2.02 -3.19 15.27
CA THR A 195 -1.94 -1.97 16.09
C THR A 195 -3.10 -1.01 15.82
N TYR A 196 -3.55 -0.89 14.57
CA TYR A 196 -4.75 -0.12 14.22
C TYR A 196 -5.99 -0.63 14.98
N LEU A 197 -6.23 -1.95 14.97
CA LEU A 197 -7.36 -2.55 15.65
C LEU A 197 -7.27 -2.35 17.16
N ILE A 198 -6.11 -2.60 17.77
CA ILE A 198 -5.89 -2.40 19.22
C ILE A 198 -6.12 -0.94 19.60
N TYR A 199 -5.61 0.02 18.82
CA TYR A 199 -5.79 1.44 19.06
C TYR A 199 -7.26 1.85 18.98
N PHE A 200 -7.98 1.36 17.97
CA PHE A 200 -9.39 1.65 17.78
C PHE A 200 -10.24 1.13 18.96
N ILE A 201 -9.96 -0.09 19.43
CA ILE A 201 -10.65 -0.68 20.58
C ILE A 201 -10.44 0.16 21.85
N ARG A 202 -9.17 0.46 22.18
CA ARG A 202 -8.82 1.16 23.43
C ARG A 202 -9.31 2.61 23.48
N LYS A 203 -9.15 3.37 22.39
CA LYS A 203 -9.42 4.81 22.41
C LYS A 203 -10.90 5.14 22.43
N PHE A 204 -11.72 4.30 21.82
CA PHE A 204 -13.15 4.55 21.75
C PHE A 204 -13.92 3.95 22.93
N GLU A 205 -13.31 3.09 23.77
CA GLU A 205 -13.86 2.51 25.01
C GLU A 205 -14.50 3.60 25.90
N VAL A 206 -15.83 3.53 26.07
CA VAL A 206 -16.56 4.43 26.97
C VAL A 206 -16.67 3.69 28.30
N LYS A 207 -16.12 4.28 29.37
CA LYS A 207 -16.36 3.84 30.75
C LYS A 207 -17.76 4.24 31.18
#